data_AF-A0A927MH53-F1
#
_entry.id   AF-A0A927MH53-F1
#
_cell.length_a   1.000
_cell.length_b   1.000
_cell.length_c   1.000
_cell.angle_alpha   90.00
_cell.angle_beta   90.00
_cell.angle_gamma   90.00
#
_symmetry.space_group_name_H-M   'P 1'
#
loop_
_entity.id
_entity.type
_entity.pdbx_description
1 polymer ?
#
loop_
_entity_poly.entity_id
_entity_poly.type
_entity_poly.pdbx_seq_one_letter_code
_entity_poly.pdbx_strand_id
1 'polypeptide(L)'
;MKLFMAYEALNKHNISDFPIDFLNILKSYKNLKVITYSEMAKRQNCTVDEIIEINSSEDGVIHYHGKRDQYIIAYNEQVEPAERIYWTLAHEFGHYLMGHHKESTRASLARNSLTEKEYDVFEVEANFFARHFVTPPPLIIDGNLNNHTEVMNFFGVTYTVATNTLNYIQKSSEKGHKFSFPVKISTLFKSFLNKVRYGKTCTSCNTFSYIKNLNYCSICGESEFQNFNRGDDINMKYLGVSHTNGKMDMCPICKNEEILDNSNHCNQCGVFLFNYCSSKEYLDTNGDFRYDCETSLPTNSRHCHICGSISTYLEKGLLKSWEEEQKVQKEKNERLKDPFAIDPQKNFFKLVESDDNPPF
;
A
#
# COMPACT_ATOMS: atom_id res chain seq x y z
N MET A 1 -12.24 17.93 -16.33
CA MET A 1 -12.88 17.84 -15.00
C MET A 1 -12.76 16.44 -14.39
N LYS A 2 -13.12 15.38 -15.11
CA LYS A 2 -13.20 13.99 -14.58
C LYS A 2 -11.86 13.37 -14.18
N LEU A 3 -10.85 13.44 -15.06
CA LEU A 3 -9.47 12.98 -14.77
C LEU A 3 -8.86 13.69 -13.57
N PHE A 4 -9.18 14.98 -13.44
CA PHE A 4 -8.67 15.82 -12.37
C PHE A 4 -9.16 15.35 -11.00
N MET A 5 -10.42 14.90 -10.89
CA MET A 5 -10.96 14.43 -9.61
C MET A 5 -10.34 13.12 -9.10
N ALA A 6 -10.05 12.16 -9.97
CA ALA A 6 -9.36 10.93 -9.54
C ALA A 6 -7.97 11.26 -8.97
N TYR A 7 -7.22 12.12 -9.64
CA TYR A 7 -5.88 12.52 -9.23
C TYR A 7 -5.89 13.41 -7.98
N GLU A 8 -6.86 14.31 -7.85
CA GLU A 8 -7.07 15.06 -6.62
C GLU A 8 -7.45 14.16 -5.45
N ALA A 9 -8.28 13.13 -5.67
CA ALA A 9 -8.61 12.16 -4.64
C ALA A 9 -7.37 11.38 -4.17
N LEU A 10 -6.52 10.91 -5.11
CA LEU A 10 -5.24 10.27 -4.78
C LEU A 10 -4.37 11.20 -3.92
N ASN A 11 -4.25 12.47 -4.31
CA ASN A 11 -3.45 13.46 -3.59
C ASN A 11 -4.03 13.79 -2.21
N LYS A 12 -5.34 14.05 -2.12
CA LYS A 12 -6.04 14.42 -0.88
C LYS A 12 -5.89 13.36 0.19
N HIS A 13 -5.93 12.09 -0.21
CA HIS A 13 -5.82 10.95 0.69
C HIS A 13 -4.39 10.44 0.87
N ASN A 14 -3.39 11.16 0.31
CA ASN A 14 -1.98 10.80 0.34
C ASN A 14 -1.73 9.35 -0.11
N ILE A 15 -2.43 8.91 -1.14
CA ILE A 15 -2.27 7.56 -1.69
C ILE A 15 -0.91 7.48 -2.38
N SER A 16 -0.08 6.55 -1.90
CA SER A 16 1.28 6.32 -2.39
C SER A 16 1.52 4.87 -2.83
N ASP A 17 0.54 4.00 -2.65
CA ASP A 17 0.67 2.55 -2.82
C ASP A 17 -0.66 1.89 -3.18
N PHE A 18 -0.59 0.65 -3.67
CA PHE A 18 -1.73 -0.16 -4.08
C PHE A 18 -1.59 -1.61 -3.57
N PRO A 19 -2.71 -2.33 -3.35
CA PRO A 19 -4.11 -1.88 -3.46
C PRO A 19 -4.48 -0.81 -2.43
N ILE A 20 -5.47 0.01 -2.76
CA ILE A 20 -5.92 1.09 -1.88
C ILE A 20 -6.73 0.50 -0.71
N ASP A 21 -6.42 0.93 0.52
CA ASP A 21 -7.28 0.68 1.68
C ASP A 21 -8.54 1.55 1.64
N PHE A 22 -9.47 1.10 0.81
CA PHE A 22 -10.57 1.95 0.38
C PHE A 22 -11.61 2.19 1.47
N LEU A 23 -11.86 1.19 2.33
CA LEU A 23 -12.79 1.33 3.45
C LEU A 23 -12.33 2.41 4.43
N ASN A 24 -11.02 2.51 4.70
CA ASN A 24 -10.49 3.56 5.57
C ASN A 24 -10.62 4.96 4.96
N ILE A 25 -10.47 5.09 3.64
CA ILE A 25 -10.74 6.35 2.93
C ILE A 25 -12.19 6.75 3.09
N LEU A 26 -13.14 5.85 2.80
CA LEU A 26 -14.56 6.17 2.85
C LEU A 26 -15.02 6.55 4.27
N LYS A 27 -14.52 5.85 5.30
CA LYS A 27 -14.80 6.15 6.72
C LYS A 27 -14.33 7.53 7.16
N SER A 28 -13.38 8.16 6.45
CA SER A 28 -12.92 9.52 6.77
C SER A 28 -13.97 10.61 6.46
N TYR A 29 -14.99 10.29 5.66
CA TYR A 29 -16.03 11.23 5.26
C TYR A 29 -17.19 11.22 6.24
N LYS A 30 -17.33 12.30 7.03
CA LYS A 30 -18.34 12.40 8.11
C LYS A 30 -19.79 12.19 7.67
N ASN A 31 -20.13 12.60 6.45
CA ASN A 31 -21.47 12.49 5.93
C ASN A 31 -21.69 11.23 5.06
N LEU A 32 -20.73 10.31 5.02
CA LEU A 32 -20.79 9.09 4.24
C LEU A 32 -20.67 7.87 5.16
N LYS A 33 -21.65 6.97 5.08
CA LYS A 33 -21.60 5.67 5.73
C LYS A 33 -21.40 4.59 4.69
N VAL A 34 -20.68 3.53 5.06
CA VAL A 34 -20.49 2.34 4.23
C VAL A 34 -21.05 1.17 5.01
N ILE A 35 -21.94 0.40 4.39
CA ILE A 35 -22.54 -0.81 4.96
C ILE A 35 -22.48 -1.93 3.92
N THR A 36 -22.57 -3.17 4.38
CA THR A 36 -22.69 -4.31 3.46
C THR A 36 -24.15 -4.59 3.11
N TYR A 37 -24.40 -5.37 2.06
CA TYR A 37 -25.76 -5.79 1.71
C TYR A 37 -26.36 -6.67 2.80
N SER A 38 -25.58 -7.57 3.43
CA SER A 38 -26.11 -8.35 4.56
C SER A 38 -26.48 -7.45 5.75
N GLU A 39 -25.71 -6.40 6.02
CA GLU A 39 -26.02 -5.43 7.07
C GLU A 39 -27.30 -4.64 6.73
N MET A 40 -27.44 -4.20 5.48
CA MET A 40 -28.63 -3.49 4.99
C MET A 40 -29.87 -4.38 5.07
N ALA A 41 -29.77 -5.63 4.61
CA ALA A 41 -30.83 -6.63 4.65
C ALA A 41 -31.29 -6.90 6.09
N LYS A 42 -30.33 -7.07 7.03
CA LYS A 42 -30.63 -7.24 8.45
C LYS A 42 -31.38 -6.04 9.04
N ARG A 43 -30.99 -4.81 8.68
CA ARG A 43 -31.65 -3.58 9.17
C ARG A 43 -33.06 -3.42 8.60
N GLN A 44 -33.30 -3.87 7.37
CA GLN A 44 -34.60 -3.78 6.69
C GLN A 44 -35.48 -5.02 6.90
N ASN A 45 -34.98 -6.02 7.63
CA ASN A 45 -35.65 -7.30 7.84
C ASN A 45 -36.05 -7.98 6.51
N CYS A 46 -35.12 -8.01 5.56
CA CYS A 46 -35.25 -8.67 4.26
C CYS A 46 -34.01 -9.52 3.96
N THR A 47 -33.99 -10.15 2.79
CA THR A 47 -32.88 -10.95 2.26
C THR A 47 -31.92 -10.09 1.43
N VAL A 48 -30.71 -10.61 1.18
CA VAL A 48 -29.75 -9.95 0.26
C VAL A 48 -30.29 -9.93 -1.17
N ASP A 49 -30.98 -10.98 -1.61
CA ASP A 49 -31.60 -11.04 -2.94
C ASP A 49 -32.66 -9.94 -3.12
N GLU A 50 -33.50 -9.70 -2.11
CA GLU A 50 -34.45 -8.58 -2.14
C GLU A 50 -33.74 -7.21 -2.17
N ILE A 51 -32.60 -7.05 -1.49
CA ILE A 51 -31.78 -5.82 -1.60
C ILE A 51 -31.25 -5.64 -3.02
N ILE A 52 -30.80 -6.71 -3.68
CA ILE A 52 -30.32 -6.68 -5.07
C ILE A 52 -31.46 -6.28 -6.00
N GLU A 53 -32.64 -6.88 -5.85
CA GLU A 53 -33.83 -6.59 -6.66
C GLU A 53 -34.28 -5.13 -6.51
N ILE A 54 -34.42 -4.64 -5.26
CA ILE A 54 -34.87 -3.28 -4.95
C ILE A 54 -33.92 -2.24 -5.54
N ASN A 55 -32.61 -2.48 -5.45
CA ASN A 55 -31.60 -1.56 -5.96
C ASN A 55 -31.26 -1.77 -7.43
N SER A 56 -31.76 -2.85 -8.04
CA SER A 56 -31.42 -3.26 -9.41
C SER A 56 -29.90 -3.33 -9.64
N SER A 57 -29.16 -3.73 -8.60
CA SER A 57 -27.70 -3.77 -8.60
C SER A 57 -27.19 -4.93 -7.74
N GLU A 58 -26.51 -5.87 -8.40
CA GLU A 58 -25.85 -7.02 -7.77
C GLU A 58 -24.62 -6.64 -6.93
N ASP A 59 -24.00 -5.50 -7.25
CA ASP A 59 -22.66 -5.16 -6.75
C ASP A 59 -22.69 -4.13 -5.63
N GLY A 60 -23.38 -3.03 -5.85
CA GLY A 60 -23.39 -1.91 -4.92
C GLY A 60 -24.23 -0.75 -5.42
N VAL A 61 -24.52 0.15 -4.49
CA VAL A 61 -25.36 1.31 -4.73
C VAL A 61 -25.01 2.42 -3.75
N ILE A 62 -25.15 3.67 -4.19
CA ILE A 62 -25.13 4.83 -3.32
C ILE A 62 -26.51 5.46 -3.17
N HIS A 63 -26.94 5.64 -1.91
CA HIS A 63 -28.13 6.37 -1.55
C HIS A 63 -27.80 7.73 -0.95
N TYR A 64 -28.60 8.74 -1.29
CA TYR A 64 -28.50 10.09 -0.72
C TYR A 64 -29.78 10.49 0.00
N HIS A 65 -29.66 10.86 1.27
CA HIS A 65 -30.77 11.36 2.07
C HIS A 65 -30.73 12.89 2.18
N GLY A 66 -31.45 13.56 1.27
CA GLY A 66 -31.41 15.02 1.08
C GLY A 66 -31.65 15.86 2.34
N LYS A 67 -32.55 15.46 3.25
CA LYS A 67 -32.84 16.24 4.47
C LYS A 67 -31.71 16.21 5.51
N ARG A 68 -30.85 15.18 5.49
CA ARG A 68 -29.74 15.01 6.44
C ARG A 68 -28.39 15.31 5.82
N ASP A 69 -28.36 15.57 4.51
CA ASP A 69 -27.14 15.60 3.69
C ASP A 69 -26.22 14.39 3.98
N GLN A 70 -26.82 13.21 4.10
CA GLN A 70 -26.12 11.95 4.43
C GLN A 70 -26.15 10.98 3.26
N TYR A 71 -25.07 10.23 3.14
CA TYR A 71 -24.85 9.21 2.12
C TYR A 71 -24.70 7.84 2.75
N ILE A 72 -25.19 6.84 2.04
CA ILE A 72 -24.93 5.44 2.34
C ILE A 72 -24.44 4.78 1.06
N ILE A 73 -23.22 4.26 1.08
CA ILE A 73 -22.77 3.27 0.10
C ILE A 73 -23.09 1.90 0.69
N ALA A 74 -23.92 1.14 -0.01
CA ALA A 74 -24.15 -0.27 0.26
C ALA A 74 -23.44 -1.09 -0.81
N TYR A 75 -22.75 -2.16 -0.43
CA TYR A 75 -22.09 -3.06 -1.38
C TYR A 75 -22.30 -4.51 -1.00
N ASN A 76 -22.35 -5.37 -2.02
CA ASN A 76 -22.45 -6.80 -1.84
C ASN A 76 -21.06 -7.36 -1.49
N GLU A 77 -20.89 -7.76 -0.24
CA GLU A 77 -19.65 -8.35 0.26
C GLU A 77 -19.46 -9.83 -0.14
N GLN A 78 -20.49 -10.44 -0.75
CA GLN A 78 -20.49 -11.84 -1.17
C GLN A 78 -20.12 -12.02 -2.64
N VAL A 79 -19.79 -10.92 -3.36
CA VAL A 79 -19.39 -11.00 -4.77
C VAL A 79 -18.03 -11.65 -4.95
N GLU A 80 -17.95 -12.51 -5.96
CA GLU A 80 -16.71 -13.17 -6.36
C GLU A 80 -16.25 -12.68 -7.75
N PRO A 81 -14.93 -12.45 -7.94
CA PRO A 81 -13.89 -12.48 -6.92
C PRO A 81 -13.99 -11.27 -5.97
N ALA A 82 -13.53 -11.42 -4.72
CA ALA A 82 -13.56 -10.36 -3.70
C ALA A 82 -12.94 -9.03 -4.18
N GLU A 83 -11.97 -9.05 -5.10
CA GLU A 83 -11.40 -7.84 -5.71
C GLU A 83 -12.44 -6.95 -6.42
N ARG A 84 -13.58 -7.51 -6.84
CA ARG A 84 -14.69 -6.77 -7.47
C ARG A 84 -15.22 -5.67 -6.55
N ILE A 85 -15.21 -5.91 -5.24
CA ILE A 85 -15.66 -4.95 -4.22
C ILE A 85 -14.91 -3.63 -4.33
N TYR A 86 -13.59 -3.65 -4.57
CA TYR A 86 -12.79 -2.42 -4.68
C TYR A 86 -13.21 -1.55 -5.86
N TRP A 87 -13.53 -2.19 -6.99
CA TRP A 87 -14.03 -1.47 -8.17
C TRP A 87 -15.40 -0.85 -7.87
N THR A 88 -16.33 -1.64 -7.32
CA THR A 88 -17.68 -1.18 -6.96
C THR A 88 -17.62 0.02 -6.03
N LEU A 89 -16.87 -0.09 -4.93
CA LEU A 89 -16.77 1.00 -3.98
C LEU A 89 -16.14 2.25 -4.63
N ALA A 90 -15.13 2.10 -5.48
CA ALA A 90 -14.52 3.23 -6.19
C ALA A 90 -15.49 3.90 -7.18
N HIS A 91 -16.33 3.11 -7.84
CA HIS A 91 -17.39 3.60 -8.71
C HIS A 91 -18.42 4.42 -7.92
N GLU A 92 -18.95 3.89 -6.82
CA GLU A 92 -19.90 4.61 -5.94
C GLU A 92 -19.29 5.88 -5.33
N PHE A 93 -18.01 5.83 -4.97
CA PHE A 93 -17.29 6.99 -4.49
C PHE A 93 -17.11 8.06 -5.57
N GLY A 94 -16.99 7.66 -6.84
CA GLY A 94 -17.07 8.56 -7.98
C GLY A 94 -18.39 9.33 -7.99
N HIS A 95 -19.53 8.63 -7.89
CA HIS A 95 -20.85 9.28 -7.78
C HIS A 95 -20.95 10.22 -6.58
N TYR A 96 -20.37 9.84 -5.43
CA TYR A 96 -20.33 10.68 -4.25
C TYR A 96 -19.55 11.99 -4.50
N LEU A 97 -18.30 11.90 -4.98
CA LEU A 97 -17.45 13.06 -5.20
C LEU A 97 -18.00 14.01 -6.26
N MET A 98 -18.64 13.46 -7.29
CA MET A 98 -19.19 14.23 -8.42
C MET A 98 -20.59 14.79 -8.13
N GLY A 99 -21.22 14.40 -7.02
CA GLY A 99 -22.53 14.95 -6.66
C GLY A 99 -23.67 14.46 -7.56
N HIS A 100 -23.51 13.39 -8.34
CA HIS A 100 -24.49 12.94 -9.33
C HIS A 100 -25.90 12.77 -8.73
N HIS A 101 -26.00 12.20 -7.53
CA HIS A 101 -27.26 12.04 -6.80
C HIS A 101 -27.95 13.38 -6.43
N LYS A 102 -27.19 14.46 -6.18
CA LYS A 102 -27.71 15.80 -5.85
C LYS A 102 -28.28 16.44 -7.10
N GLU A 103 -27.66 16.20 -8.25
CA GLU A 103 -28.14 16.63 -9.56
C GLU A 103 -29.42 15.87 -9.95
N SER A 104 -29.44 14.54 -9.80
CA SER A 104 -30.65 13.74 -10.00
C SER A 104 -31.80 14.19 -9.08
N THR A 105 -31.52 14.41 -7.79
CA THR A 105 -32.53 14.88 -6.83
C THR A 105 -33.07 16.26 -7.20
N ARG A 106 -32.20 17.20 -7.61
CA ARG A 106 -32.62 18.54 -8.05
C ARG A 106 -33.48 18.47 -9.31
N ALA A 107 -33.11 17.63 -10.28
CA ALA A 107 -33.92 17.40 -11.47
C ALA A 107 -35.32 16.90 -11.07
N SER A 108 -35.40 15.84 -10.25
CA SER A 108 -36.68 15.28 -9.80
C SER A 108 -37.53 16.31 -9.03
N LEU A 109 -36.93 17.12 -8.15
CA LEU A 109 -37.63 18.19 -7.43
C LEU A 109 -38.13 19.31 -8.35
N ALA A 110 -37.41 19.58 -9.45
CA ALA A 110 -37.84 20.50 -10.50
C ALA A 110 -38.94 19.92 -11.42
N ARG A 111 -39.46 18.72 -11.12
CA ARG A 111 -40.37 17.91 -11.95
C ARG A 111 -39.80 17.55 -13.32
N ASN A 112 -38.49 17.58 -13.47
CA ASN A 112 -37.80 17.10 -14.65
C ASN A 112 -37.13 15.76 -14.28
N SER A 113 -37.50 14.68 -14.96
CA SER A 113 -36.66 13.48 -14.86
C SER A 113 -35.39 13.72 -15.67
N LEU A 114 -34.24 13.29 -15.17
CA LEU A 114 -33.06 13.19 -16.02
C LEU A 114 -33.38 12.27 -17.20
N THR A 115 -32.87 12.63 -18.36
CA THR A 115 -32.96 11.78 -19.54
C THR A 115 -32.06 10.56 -19.36
N GLU A 116 -32.38 9.44 -20.02
CA GLU A 116 -31.54 8.23 -20.05
C GLU A 116 -30.09 8.56 -20.45
N LYS A 117 -29.92 9.49 -21.39
CA LYS A 117 -28.61 9.99 -21.82
C LYS A 117 -27.81 10.71 -20.72
N GLU A 118 -28.48 11.42 -19.81
CA GLU A 118 -27.79 12.10 -18.70
C GLU A 118 -27.36 11.09 -17.63
N TYR A 119 -28.18 10.08 -17.36
CA TYR A 119 -27.79 8.95 -16.50
C TYR A 119 -26.59 8.19 -17.08
N ASP A 120 -26.60 7.88 -18.38
CA ASP A 120 -25.48 7.23 -19.05
C ASP A 120 -24.17 8.02 -18.90
N VAL A 121 -24.25 9.36 -18.92
CA VAL A 121 -23.09 10.22 -18.71
C VAL A 121 -22.54 10.05 -17.29
N PHE A 122 -23.38 10.04 -16.26
CA PHE A 122 -22.96 9.87 -14.87
C PHE A 122 -22.29 8.52 -14.62
N GLU A 123 -22.82 7.45 -15.20
CA GLU A 123 -22.23 6.10 -15.13
C GLU A 123 -20.87 6.03 -15.83
N VAL A 124 -20.75 6.64 -17.01
CA VAL A 124 -19.48 6.73 -17.73
C VAL A 124 -18.45 7.54 -16.93
N GLU A 125 -18.90 8.59 -16.25
CA GLU A 125 -18.07 9.42 -15.38
C GLU A 125 -17.54 8.64 -14.18
N ALA A 126 -18.41 7.94 -13.46
CA ALA A 126 -18.04 7.13 -12.31
C ALA A 126 -17.09 5.99 -12.70
N ASN A 127 -17.35 5.30 -13.82
CA ASN A 127 -16.44 4.30 -14.37
C ASN A 127 -15.08 4.88 -14.76
N PHE A 128 -15.06 6.09 -15.31
CA PHE A 128 -13.82 6.77 -15.65
C PHE A 128 -13.01 7.15 -14.40
N PHE A 129 -13.69 7.64 -13.37
CA PHE A 129 -13.10 7.93 -12.07
C PHE A 129 -12.52 6.66 -11.44
N ALA A 130 -13.31 5.59 -11.33
CA ALA A 130 -12.90 4.33 -10.72
C ALA A 130 -11.61 3.81 -11.35
N ARG A 131 -11.53 3.74 -12.69
CA ARG A 131 -10.30 3.34 -13.41
C ARG A 131 -9.09 4.17 -13.03
N HIS A 132 -9.19 5.49 -13.07
CA HIS A 132 -8.05 6.36 -12.80
C HIS A 132 -7.67 6.42 -11.31
N PHE A 133 -8.57 5.99 -10.43
CA PHE A 133 -8.34 5.93 -9.00
C PHE A 133 -7.73 4.59 -8.57
N VAL A 134 -8.28 3.45 -9.03
CA VAL A 134 -7.81 2.11 -8.61
C VAL A 134 -6.70 1.54 -9.49
N THR A 135 -6.65 1.88 -10.78
CA THR A 135 -5.63 1.43 -11.74
C THR A 135 -5.11 2.61 -12.58
N PRO A 136 -4.46 3.62 -11.96
CA PRO A 136 -4.08 4.84 -12.66
C PRO A 136 -3.20 4.56 -13.89
N PRO A 137 -3.64 4.91 -15.11
CA PRO A 137 -2.89 4.67 -16.34
C PRO A 137 -1.43 5.15 -16.34
N PRO A 138 -1.08 6.32 -15.76
CA PRO A 138 0.33 6.73 -15.71
C PRO A 138 1.21 5.74 -14.96
N LEU A 139 0.72 5.10 -13.88
CA LEU A 139 1.52 4.11 -13.12
C LEU A 139 1.74 2.83 -13.89
N ILE A 140 0.75 2.38 -14.65
CA ILE A 140 0.86 1.19 -15.51
C ILE A 140 1.93 1.43 -16.57
N ILE A 141 1.91 2.60 -17.21
CA ILE A 141 2.90 2.99 -18.23
C ILE A 141 4.29 3.19 -17.62
N ASP A 142 4.40 3.98 -16.55
CA ASP A 142 5.69 4.26 -15.91
C ASP A 142 6.31 3.00 -15.28
N GLY A 143 5.46 2.07 -14.82
CA GLY A 143 5.85 0.76 -14.30
C GLY A 143 6.18 -0.27 -15.39
N ASN A 144 5.89 0.03 -16.66
CA ASN A 144 6.00 -0.90 -17.79
C ASN A 144 5.23 -2.22 -17.57
N LEU A 145 4.02 -2.11 -17.01
CA LEU A 145 3.13 -3.24 -16.74
C LEU A 145 2.33 -3.55 -18.00
N ASN A 146 2.68 -4.63 -18.69
CA ASN A 146 2.24 -4.88 -20.07
C ASN A 146 1.20 -6.01 -20.19
N ASN A 147 0.88 -6.71 -19.10
CA ASN A 147 -0.12 -7.76 -19.11
C ASN A 147 -1.09 -7.67 -17.93
N HIS A 148 -2.24 -8.33 -18.05
CA HIS A 148 -3.30 -8.27 -17.07
C HIS A 148 -2.88 -8.85 -15.71
N THR A 149 -2.07 -9.91 -15.69
CA THR A 149 -1.60 -10.56 -14.45
C THR A 149 -0.79 -9.59 -13.60
N GLU A 150 0.13 -8.85 -14.21
CA GLU A 150 0.90 -7.81 -13.50
C GLU A 150 -0.02 -6.73 -12.91
N VAL A 151 -0.97 -6.22 -13.70
CA VAL A 151 -1.92 -5.20 -13.25
C VAL A 151 -2.80 -5.71 -12.10
N MET A 152 -3.31 -6.94 -12.20
CA MET A 152 -4.09 -7.58 -11.13
C MET A 152 -3.26 -7.69 -9.85
N ASN A 153 -2.02 -8.15 -9.95
CA ASN A 153 -1.15 -8.37 -8.80
C ASN A 153 -0.74 -7.05 -8.11
N PHE A 154 -0.36 -6.03 -8.86
CA PHE A 154 0.08 -4.76 -8.25
C PHE A 154 -1.07 -3.89 -7.75
N PHE A 155 -2.22 -3.89 -8.44
CA PHE A 155 -3.34 -3.03 -8.08
C PHE A 155 -4.43 -3.73 -7.25
N GLY A 156 -4.37 -5.06 -7.13
CA GLY A 156 -5.37 -5.85 -6.40
C GLY A 156 -6.76 -5.77 -7.03
N VAL A 157 -6.82 -5.91 -8.36
CA VAL A 157 -8.06 -5.79 -9.14
C VAL A 157 -8.37 -7.07 -9.91
N THR A 158 -9.61 -7.18 -10.40
CA THR A 158 -10.06 -8.33 -11.20
C THR A 158 -9.44 -8.36 -12.60
N TYR A 159 -9.46 -9.53 -13.24
CA TYR A 159 -9.05 -9.70 -14.64
C TYR A 159 -9.78 -8.72 -15.59
N THR A 160 -11.09 -8.52 -15.38
CA THR A 160 -11.90 -7.62 -16.19
C THR A 160 -11.43 -6.17 -16.06
N VAL A 161 -11.17 -5.69 -14.84
CA VAL A 161 -10.67 -4.33 -14.60
C VAL A 161 -9.28 -4.13 -15.21
N ALA A 162 -8.37 -5.09 -15.02
CA ALA A 162 -7.03 -5.05 -15.58
C ALA A 162 -7.06 -4.99 -17.12
N THR A 163 -7.78 -5.92 -17.76
CA THR A 163 -7.90 -5.99 -19.22
C THR A 163 -8.56 -4.75 -19.81
N ASN A 164 -9.64 -4.27 -19.20
CA ASN A 164 -10.32 -3.05 -19.65
C ASN A 164 -9.42 -1.81 -19.51
N THR A 165 -8.59 -1.74 -18.46
CA THR A 165 -7.64 -0.65 -18.28
C THR A 165 -6.54 -0.67 -19.33
N LEU A 166 -5.95 -1.84 -19.61
CA LEU A 166 -4.94 -2.00 -20.66
C LEU A 166 -5.49 -1.65 -22.05
N ASN A 167 -6.69 -2.15 -22.39
CA ASN A 167 -7.38 -1.81 -23.63
C ASN A 167 -7.68 -0.31 -23.74
N TYR A 168 -8.07 0.33 -22.63
CA TYR A 168 -8.28 1.77 -22.58
C TYR A 168 -6.98 2.55 -22.85
N ILE A 169 -5.86 2.14 -22.23
CA ILE A 169 -4.55 2.75 -22.45
C ILE A 169 -4.12 2.62 -23.91
N GLN A 170 -4.24 1.41 -24.48
CA GLN A 170 -3.87 1.13 -25.86
C GLN A 170 -4.68 2.01 -26.83
N LYS A 171 -6.03 1.93 -26.76
CA LYS A 171 -6.92 2.69 -27.65
C LYS A 171 -6.74 4.21 -27.51
N SER A 172 -6.41 4.69 -26.32
CA SER A 172 -6.14 6.12 -26.11
C SER A 172 -4.79 6.53 -26.69
N SER A 173 -3.77 5.68 -26.55
CA SER A 173 -2.43 5.92 -27.12
C SER A 173 -2.47 5.91 -28.65
N GLU A 174 -3.24 5.02 -29.26
CA GLU A 174 -3.48 4.99 -30.73
C GLU A 174 -4.11 6.30 -31.24
N LYS A 175 -4.87 7.00 -30.38
CA LYS A 175 -5.44 8.33 -30.67
C LYS A 175 -4.51 9.49 -30.32
N GLY A 176 -3.27 9.22 -29.89
CA GLY A 176 -2.27 10.22 -29.53
C GLY A 176 -2.40 10.78 -28.11
N HIS A 177 -3.23 10.20 -27.24
CA HIS A 177 -3.30 10.62 -25.85
C HIS A 177 -2.08 10.15 -25.07
N LYS A 178 -1.53 11.04 -24.24
CA LYS A 178 -0.44 10.73 -23.30
C LYS A 178 -0.98 10.75 -21.89
N PHE A 179 -0.58 9.76 -21.10
CA PHE A 179 -0.91 9.67 -19.68
C PHE A 179 0.27 10.17 -18.87
N SER A 180 0.01 11.10 -17.95
CA SER A 180 1.02 11.58 -17.00
C SER A 180 0.34 12.10 -15.75
N PHE A 181 1.06 12.05 -14.63
CA PHE A 181 0.65 12.75 -13.43
C PHE A 181 1.19 14.17 -13.38
N PRO A 182 0.50 15.09 -12.71
CA PRO A 182 1.11 16.29 -12.18
C PRO A 182 2.31 15.96 -11.28
N VAL A 183 3.35 16.80 -11.29
CA VAL A 183 4.61 16.56 -10.55
C VAL A 183 4.39 16.26 -9.05
N LYS A 184 3.44 16.93 -8.41
CA LYS A 184 3.13 16.67 -6.98
C LYS A 184 2.71 15.22 -6.75
N ILE A 185 1.86 14.68 -7.62
CA ILE A 185 1.32 13.32 -7.50
C ILE A 185 2.37 12.29 -7.90
N SER A 186 3.17 12.56 -8.93
CA SER A 186 4.22 11.62 -9.35
C SER A 186 5.24 11.33 -8.24
N THR A 187 5.48 12.30 -7.34
CA THR A 187 6.37 12.07 -6.19
C THR A 187 5.83 11.10 -5.14
N LEU A 188 4.51 10.99 -4.99
CA LEU A 188 3.87 10.07 -4.03
C LEU A 188 4.16 8.60 -4.39
N PHE A 189 4.21 8.30 -5.69
CA PHE A 189 4.31 6.92 -6.19
C PHE A 189 5.74 6.47 -6.49
N LYS A 190 6.77 7.23 -6.09
CA LYS A 190 8.17 6.82 -6.28
C LYS A 190 8.47 5.45 -5.64
N SER A 191 7.98 5.25 -4.41
CA SER A 191 8.17 3.98 -3.69
C SER A 191 7.47 2.83 -4.43
N PHE A 192 6.19 3.01 -4.78
CA PHE A 192 5.41 2.04 -5.55
C PHE A 192 6.11 1.65 -6.87
N LEU A 193 6.56 2.62 -7.67
CA LEU A 193 7.26 2.34 -8.92
C LEU A 193 8.60 1.62 -8.72
N ASN A 194 9.32 1.91 -7.63
CA ASN A 194 10.52 1.16 -7.29
C ASN A 194 10.18 -0.30 -6.93
N LYS A 195 9.09 -0.55 -6.18
CA LYS A 195 8.61 -1.91 -5.91
C LYS A 195 8.26 -2.64 -7.19
N VAL A 196 7.59 -1.98 -8.13
CA VAL A 196 7.25 -2.56 -9.44
C VAL A 196 8.50 -2.95 -10.23
N ARG A 197 9.49 -2.06 -10.31
CA ARG A 197 10.66 -2.23 -11.18
C ARG A 197 11.74 -3.15 -10.60
N TYR A 198 11.90 -3.14 -9.28
CA TYR A 198 13.05 -3.73 -8.60
C TYR A 198 12.66 -4.72 -7.51
N GLY A 199 11.37 -4.92 -7.27
CA GLY A 199 10.86 -5.80 -6.22
C GLY A 199 11.30 -7.24 -6.41
N LYS A 200 11.97 -7.78 -5.40
CA LYS A 200 12.45 -9.15 -5.33
C LYS A 200 12.23 -9.71 -3.93
N THR A 201 11.95 -11.00 -3.86
CA THR A 201 11.81 -11.74 -2.60
C THR A 201 12.91 -12.79 -2.54
N CYS A 202 13.69 -12.80 -1.47
CA CYS A 202 14.75 -13.79 -1.27
C CYS A 202 14.12 -15.17 -1.04
N THR A 203 14.58 -16.20 -1.78
CA THR A 203 14.00 -17.55 -1.71
C THR A 203 14.37 -18.31 -0.43
N SER A 204 15.44 -17.90 0.26
CA SER A 204 15.93 -18.54 1.48
C SER A 204 15.26 -17.98 2.75
N CYS A 205 15.16 -16.65 2.87
CA CYS A 205 14.65 -16.00 4.08
C CYS A 205 13.34 -15.23 3.89
N ASN A 206 12.77 -15.22 2.68
CA ASN A 206 11.55 -14.47 2.32
C ASN A 206 11.64 -12.96 2.56
N THR A 207 12.85 -12.40 2.67
CA THR A 207 13.02 -10.95 2.74
C THR A 207 12.65 -10.31 1.41
N PHE A 208 11.69 -9.39 1.43
CA PHE A 208 11.39 -8.51 0.31
C PHE A 208 12.34 -7.30 0.26
N SER A 209 12.74 -6.91 -0.94
CA SER A 209 13.55 -5.72 -1.21
C SER A 209 13.26 -5.18 -2.61
N TYR A 210 13.41 -3.87 -2.80
CA TYR A 210 13.29 -3.21 -4.10
C TYR A 210 14.53 -2.37 -4.43
N ILE A 211 15.70 -2.82 -3.96
CA ILE A 211 16.99 -2.20 -4.27
C ILE A 211 17.33 -2.49 -5.75
N LYS A 212 17.59 -1.42 -6.53
CA LYS A 212 17.84 -1.49 -7.98
C LYS A 212 18.93 -2.49 -8.42
N ASN A 213 20.02 -2.58 -7.66
CA ASN A 213 21.16 -3.45 -7.96
C ASN A 213 21.32 -4.56 -6.90
N LEU A 214 20.22 -5.21 -6.53
CA LEU A 214 20.23 -6.30 -5.56
C LEU A 214 20.80 -7.59 -6.17
N ASN A 215 22.02 -7.94 -5.76
CA ASN A 215 22.71 -9.19 -6.10
C ASN A 215 22.67 -10.21 -4.96
N TYR A 216 22.70 -9.73 -3.71
CA TYR A 216 22.70 -10.57 -2.51
C TYR A 216 21.69 -10.06 -1.48
N CYS A 217 21.10 -10.98 -0.73
CA CYS A 217 20.09 -10.65 0.26
C CYS A 217 20.75 -9.93 1.44
N SER A 218 20.26 -8.74 1.78
CA SER A 218 20.81 -7.95 2.89
C SER A 218 20.67 -8.61 4.26
N ILE A 219 19.84 -9.65 4.39
CA ILE A 219 19.55 -10.31 5.66
C ILE A 219 20.32 -11.63 5.81
N CYS A 220 20.27 -12.52 4.81
CA CYS A 220 20.91 -13.84 4.89
C CYS A 220 22.09 -14.05 3.92
N GLY A 221 22.37 -13.10 3.02
CA GLY A 221 23.48 -13.18 2.06
C GLY A 221 23.23 -14.06 0.83
N GLU A 222 22.04 -14.66 0.68
CA GLU A 222 21.67 -15.48 -0.49
C GLU A 222 21.58 -14.66 -1.79
N SER A 223 21.95 -15.24 -2.93
CA SER A 223 21.90 -14.61 -4.25
C SER A 223 20.68 -15.01 -5.08
N GLU A 224 19.95 -16.04 -4.68
CA GLU A 224 18.72 -16.48 -5.35
C GLU A 224 17.48 -15.68 -4.91
N PHE A 225 16.74 -15.19 -5.89
CA PHE A 225 15.54 -14.38 -5.70
C PHE A 225 14.42 -14.81 -6.64
N GLN A 226 13.19 -14.71 -6.15
CA GLN A 226 12.00 -14.68 -6.99
C GLN A 226 11.57 -13.23 -7.24
N ASN A 227 10.93 -12.99 -8.38
CA ASN A 227 10.27 -11.70 -8.63
C ASN A 227 9.19 -11.48 -7.57
N PHE A 228 8.99 -10.22 -7.19
CA PHE A 228 7.96 -9.86 -6.23
C PHE A 228 6.58 -10.36 -6.66
N ASN A 229 5.92 -11.10 -5.76
CA ASN A 229 4.50 -11.40 -5.83
C ASN A 229 3.75 -10.59 -4.77
N ARG A 230 2.51 -10.21 -5.07
CA ARG A 230 1.62 -9.51 -4.12
C ARG A 230 1.53 -10.29 -2.80
N GLY A 231 1.75 -9.61 -1.67
CA GLY A 231 1.74 -10.22 -0.33
C GLY A 231 3.11 -10.67 0.18
N ASP A 232 4.15 -10.66 -0.67
CA ASP A 232 5.54 -10.88 -0.25
C ASP A 232 6.13 -9.66 0.48
N ASP A 233 5.51 -8.48 0.37
CA ASP A 233 5.88 -7.24 1.06
C ASP A 233 5.50 -7.26 2.55
N ILE A 234 5.72 -8.41 3.19
CA ILE A 234 5.60 -8.55 4.63
C ILE A 234 6.56 -7.52 5.24
N ASN A 235 6.01 -6.58 6.00
CA ASN A 235 6.77 -5.65 6.83
C ASN A 235 7.48 -6.42 7.95
N MET A 236 8.52 -7.18 7.59
CA MET A 236 9.44 -7.77 8.55
C MET A 236 10.31 -6.63 9.08
N LYS A 237 9.97 -6.16 10.28
CA LYS A 237 10.83 -5.25 11.05
C LYS A 237 12.03 -6.05 11.53
N TYR A 238 13.08 -6.06 10.73
CA TYR A 238 14.40 -6.51 11.18
C TYR A 238 14.91 -5.50 12.20
N LEU A 239 15.39 -5.98 13.35
CA LEU A 239 15.98 -5.11 14.36
C LEU A 239 17.23 -4.49 13.76
N GLY A 240 17.15 -3.20 13.43
CA GLY A 240 18.30 -2.38 13.11
C GLY A 240 18.78 -1.63 14.36
N VAL A 241 19.91 -0.94 14.22
CA VAL A 241 20.37 -0.02 15.27
C VAL A 241 19.65 1.31 15.15
N SER A 242 19.23 1.91 16.27
CA SER A 242 18.61 3.23 16.32
C SER A 242 19.52 4.29 15.71
N HIS A 243 18.95 5.14 14.87
CA HIS A 243 19.71 6.09 14.07
C HIS A 243 18.86 7.28 13.61
N THR A 244 19.53 8.38 13.30
CA THR A 244 18.99 9.50 12.54
C THR A 244 19.69 9.55 11.18
N ASN A 245 18.93 9.44 10.08
CA ASN A 245 19.46 9.44 8.69
C ASN A 245 20.57 8.39 8.42
N GLY A 246 20.42 7.19 8.96
CA GLY A 246 21.40 6.10 8.84
C GLY A 246 22.62 6.19 9.76
N LYS A 247 22.79 7.31 10.48
CA LYS A 247 23.86 7.53 11.47
C LYS A 247 23.35 7.25 12.88
N MET A 248 24.09 6.47 13.67
CA MET A 248 23.75 6.29 15.08
C MET A 248 23.96 7.59 15.87
N ASP A 249 22.95 7.99 16.66
CA ASP A 249 23.02 9.17 17.54
C ASP A 249 23.79 8.88 18.83
N MET A 250 23.95 7.61 19.18
CA MET A 250 24.67 7.14 20.36
C MET A 250 25.54 5.94 19.98
N CYS A 251 26.77 5.91 20.49
CA CYS A 251 27.65 4.77 20.29
C CYS A 251 27.12 3.50 21.00
N PRO A 252 26.94 2.37 20.32
CA PRO A 252 26.37 1.17 20.92
C PRO A 252 27.36 0.42 21.83
N ILE A 253 28.66 0.71 21.71
CA ILE A 253 29.72 0.07 22.50
C ILE A 253 30.00 0.85 23.79
N CYS A 254 30.38 2.12 23.67
CA CYS A 254 30.78 2.93 24.82
C CYS A 254 29.69 3.88 25.31
N LYS A 255 28.51 3.90 24.66
CA LYS A 255 27.37 4.77 24.99
C LYS A 255 27.68 6.27 24.92
N ASN A 256 28.74 6.65 24.21
CA ASN A 256 29.05 8.05 24.00
C ASN A 256 27.95 8.72 23.17
N GLU A 257 27.39 9.80 23.71
CA GLU A 257 26.39 10.66 23.08
C GLU A 257 27.04 11.86 22.38
N GLU A 258 28.28 12.21 22.74
CA GLU A 258 29.04 13.31 22.14
C GLU A 258 29.67 12.88 20.81
N ILE A 259 28.83 12.71 19.81
CA ILE A 259 29.23 12.35 18.45
C ILE A 259 29.55 13.62 17.66
N LEU A 260 30.76 13.72 17.13
CA LEU A 260 31.12 14.82 16.23
C LEU A 260 30.28 14.75 14.93
N ASP A 261 29.71 15.88 14.51
CA ASP A 261 28.79 15.96 13.36
C ASP A 261 29.39 15.37 12.09
N ASN A 262 30.69 15.63 11.84
CA ASN A 262 31.41 15.17 10.65
C ASN A 262 32.15 13.85 10.83
N SER A 263 32.03 13.18 11.98
CA SER A 263 32.69 11.89 12.20
C SER A 263 31.80 10.72 11.78
N ASN A 264 32.40 9.77 11.05
CA ASN A 264 31.79 8.47 10.72
C ASN A 264 32.08 7.40 11.79
N HIS A 265 32.87 7.74 12.80
CA HIS A 265 33.25 6.86 13.90
C HIS A 265 33.06 7.54 15.26
N CYS A 266 32.87 6.73 16.31
CA CYS A 266 32.86 7.23 17.67
C CYS A 266 34.26 7.75 18.04
N ASN A 267 34.36 9.01 18.46
CA ASN A 267 35.59 9.64 18.95
C ASN A 267 36.18 8.98 20.21
N GLN A 268 35.39 8.19 20.95
CA GLN A 268 35.85 7.53 22.17
C GLN A 268 36.38 6.11 21.94
N CYS A 269 35.66 5.29 21.18
CA CYS A 269 36.02 3.88 20.99
C CYS A 269 36.31 3.49 19.54
N GLY A 270 36.25 4.44 18.60
CA GLY A 270 36.59 4.24 17.19
C GLY A 270 35.60 3.41 16.37
N VAL A 271 34.45 2.98 16.94
CA VAL A 271 33.47 2.18 16.19
C VAL A 271 32.76 3.00 15.12
N PHE A 272 32.54 2.40 13.94
CA PHE A 272 31.75 3.03 12.88
C PHE A 272 30.30 3.26 13.31
N LEU A 273 29.79 4.46 13.02
CA LEU A 273 28.43 4.91 13.35
C LEU A 273 27.45 4.73 12.17
N PHE A 274 27.98 4.31 11.03
CA PHE A 274 27.25 3.92 9.83
C PHE A 274 27.55 2.46 9.51
N ASN A 275 26.60 1.79 8.88
CA ASN A 275 26.79 0.41 8.43
C ASN A 275 27.44 0.40 7.04
N TYR A 276 28.53 -0.35 6.88
CA TYR A 276 29.25 -0.48 5.62
C TYR A 276 29.49 -1.95 5.29
N CYS A 277 29.82 -2.22 4.04
CA CYS A 277 30.37 -3.51 3.64
C CYS A 277 31.75 -3.74 4.29
N SER A 278 32.00 -4.94 4.85
CA SER A 278 33.29 -5.31 5.46
C SER A 278 34.20 -6.08 4.47
N SER A 279 34.14 -5.75 3.18
CA SER A 279 34.96 -6.44 2.15
C SER A 279 36.46 -6.29 2.44
N LYS A 280 37.30 -7.16 1.82
CA LYS A 280 38.73 -7.18 2.11
C LYS A 280 39.40 -5.87 1.68
N GLU A 281 40.29 -5.41 2.55
CA GLU A 281 41.19 -4.30 2.30
C GLU A 281 42.36 -4.78 1.42
N TYR A 282 42.70 -4.01 0.39
CA TYR A 282 43.85 -4.25 -0.49
C TYR A 282 44.62 -2.95 -0.72
N LEU A 283 45.90 -3.07 -1.04
CA LEU A 283 46.74 -1.93 -1.43
C LEU A 283 46.58 -1.69 -2.93
N ASP A 284 46.18 -0.48 -3.30
CA ASP A 284 46.18 -0.08 -4.71
C ASP A 284 47.62 0.17 -5.21
N THR A 285 47.77 0.44 -6.51
CA THR A 285 49.07 0.66 -7.14
C THR A 285 49.80 1.89 -6.61
N ASN A 286 49.12 2.78 -5.89
CA ASN A 286 49.68 3.97 -5.28
C ASN A 286 50.05 3.74 -3.79
N GLY A 287 49.79 2.54 -3.27
CA GLY A 287 50.01 2.21 -1.86
C GLY A 287 48.90 2.70 -0.94
N ASP A 288 47.76 3.12 -1.49
CA ASP A 288 46.59 3.50 -0.70
C ASP A 288 45.75 2.26 -0.38
N PHE A 289 45.30 2.15 0.87
CA PHE A 289 44.37 1.09 1.27
C PHE A 289 42.98 1.35 0.69
N ARG A 290 42.46 0.40 -0.09
CA ARG A 290 41.11 0.42 -0.65
C ARG A 290 40.35 -0.84 -0.28
N TYR A 291 39.03 -0.75 -0.27
CA TYR A 291 38.15 -1.90 -0.09
C TYR A 291 37.59 -2.33 -1.45
N ASP A 292 37.45 -3.64 -1.66
CA ASP A 292 36.80 -4.18 -2.87
C ASP A 292 35.35 -3.69 -3.03
N CYS A 293 34.72 -3.29 -1.93
CA CYS A 293 33.36 -2.77 -1.88
C CYS A 293 33.16 -1.85 -0.67
N GLU A 294 32.82 -0.58 -0.93
CA GLU A 294 32.57 0.47 0.08
C GLU A 294 31.08 0.84 0.19
N THR A 295 30.20 -0.09 -0.16
CA THR A 295 28.76 0.17 -0.19
C THR A 295 28.24 0.55 1.19
N SER A 296 27.58 1.71 1.30
CA SER A 296 26.82 2.10 2.49
C SER A 296 25.55 1.24 2.59
N LEU A 297 25.31 0.69 3.78
CA LEU A 297 24.25 -0.26 4.03
C LEU A 297 23.21 0.31 4.99
N PRO A 298 21.93 -0.07 4.84
CA PRO A 298 20.93 0.12 5.88
C PRO A 298 21.35 -0.44 7.24
N THR A 299 20.87 0.16 8.33
CA THR A 299 21.25 -0.22 9.71
C THR A 299 20.76 -1.60 10.16
N ASN A 300 19.87 -2.22 9.39
CA ASN A 300 19.39 -3.59 9.57
C ASN A 300 20.04 -4.61 8.62
N SER A 301 20.90 -4.16 7.69
CA SER A 301 21.59 -5.05 6.76
C SER A 301 22.72 -5.80 7.46
N ARG A 302 22.68 -7.12 7.35
CA ARG A 302 23.71 -8.07 7.80
C ARG A 302 24.77 -8.35 6.74
N HIS A 303 24.36 -8.30 5.48
CA HIS A 303 25.19 -8.54 4.30
C HIS A 303 25.10 -7.39 3.30
N CYS A 304 26.17 -7.21 2.53
CA CYS A 304 26.21 -6.25 1.44
C CYS A 304 25.38 -6.73 0.25
N HIS A 305 24.45 -5.90 -0.22
CA HIS A 305 23.58 -6.24 -1.34
C HIS A 305 24.29 -6.30 -2.71
N ILE A 306 25.54 -5.82 -2.78
CA ILE A 306 26.35 -5.79 -4.01
C ILE A 306 27.29 -6.99 -4.10
N CYS A 307 28.07 -7.28 -3.04
CA CYS A 307 29.13 -8.30 -3.06
C CYS A 307 28.93 -9.47 -2.09
N GLY A 308 27.89 -9.46 -1.25
CA GLY A 308 27.56 -10.55 -0.33
C GLY A 308 28.40 -10.63 0.94
N SER A 309 29.50 -9.84 1.04
CA SER A 309 30.30 -9.73 2.27
C SER A 309 29.45 -9.29 3.46
N ILE A 310 29.85 -9.70 4.67
CA ILE A 310 29.15 -9.26 5.88
C ILE A 310 29.25 -7.74 6.04
N SER A 311 28.32 -7.20 6.83
CA SER A 311 28.31 -5.79 7.19
C SER A 311 29.22 -5.55 8.39
N THR A 312 29.72 -4.33 8.54
CA THR A 312 30.50 -3.93 9.73
C THR A 312 29.69 -4.10 11.01
N TYR A 313 28.36 -3.91 10.97
CA TYR A 313 27.52 -4.13 12.14
C TYR A 313 27.41 -5.59 12.54
N LEU A 314 27.34 -6.51 11.58
CA LEU A 314 27.38 -7.95 11.87
C LEU A 314 28.77 -8.38 12.36
N GLU A 315 29.83 -7.91 11.70
CA GLU A 315 31.22 -8.22 12.07
C GLU A 315 31.56 -7.78 13.50
N LYS A 316 31.09 -6.59 13.92
CA LYS A 316 31.31 -6.05 15.27
C LYS A 316 30.29 -6.55 16.31
N GLY A 317 29.38 -7.46 15.92
CA GLY A 317 28.36 -8.01 16.81
C GLY A 317 27.27 -7.01 17.25
N LEU A 318 27.12 -5.89 16.54
CA LEU A 318 26.05 -4.92 16.75
C LEU A 318 24.70 -5.46 16.24
N LEU A 319 24.74 -6.31 15.21
CA LEU A 319 23.62 -7.12 14.77
C LEU A 319 23.89 -8.60 15.08
N LYS A 320 22.87 -9.29 15.57
CA LYS A 320 22.86 -10.76 15.66
C LYS A 320 22.72 -11.39 14.29
N SER A 321 23.09 -12.65 14.11
CA SER A 321 22.81 -13.35 12.85
C SER A 321 21.29 -13.49 12.62
N TRP A 322 20.88 -13.73 11.37
CA TRP A 322 19.46 -13.92 11.07
C TRP A 322 18.88 -15.14 11.79
N GLU A 323 19.64 -16.24 11.85
CA GLU A 323 19.24 -17.47 12.54
C GLU A 323 19.00 -17.25 14.05
N GLU A 324 19.84 -16.42 14.68
CA GLU A 324 19.68 -16.06 16.09
C GLU A 324 18.43 -15.21 16.33
N GLU A 325 18.14 -14.25 15.45
CA GLU A 325 16.91 -13.46 15.54
C GLU A 325 15.67 -14.31 15.37
N GLN A 326 15.67 -15.26 14.43
CA GLN A 326 14.54 -16.18 14.24
C GLN A 326 14.25 -17.00 15.49
N LYS A 327 15.29 -17.49 16.19
CA LYS A 327 15.14 -18.20 17.47
C LYS A 327 14.50 -17.29 18.53
N VAL A 328 14.99 -16.08 18.70
CA VAL A 328 14.46 -15.10 19.67
C VAL A 328 13.00 -14.72 19.34
N GLN A 329 12.66 -14.53 18.07
CA GLN A 329 11.29 -14.23 17.65
C GLN A 329 10.35 -15.40 17.94
N LYS A 330 10.78 -16.63 17.66
CA LYS A 330 10.02 -17.85 17.96
C LYS A 330 9.75 -17.99 19.46
N GLU A 331 10.78 -17.82 20.28
CA GLU A 331 10.66 -17.86 21.75
C GLU A 331 9.73 -16.76 22.29
N LYS A 332 9.78 -15.54 21.76
CA LYS A 332 8.84 -14.47 22.13
C LYS A 332 7.40 -14.80 21.76
N ASN A 333 7.19 -15.32 20.55
CA ASN A 333 5.86 -15.73 20.10
C ASN A 333 5.31 -16.93 20.87
N GLU A 334 6.18 -17.83 21.35
CA GLU A 334 5.81 -18.94 22.22
C GLU A 334 5.48 -18.46 23.65
N ARG A 335 6.20 -17.48 24.19
CA ARG A 335 5.87 -16.84 25.48
C ARG A 335 4.57 -16.05 25.45
N LEU A 336 4.23 -15.44 24.30
CA LEU A 336 2.95 -14.75 24.09
C LEU A 336 1.76 -15.72 23.97
N LYS A 337 2.01 -17.01 23.76
CA LYS A 337 1.00 -18.08 23.77
C LYS A 337 0.77 -18.67 25.17
N ASP A 338 1.38 -18.13 26.23
CA ASP A 338 1.06 -18.50 27.61
C ASP A 338 -0.44 -18.25 27.88
N PRO A 339 -1.23 -19.27 28.25
CA PRO A 339 -2.65 -19.13 28.53
C PRO A 339 -2.99 -18.17 29.68
N PHE A 340 -2.00 -17.66 30.42
CA PHE A 340 -2.17 -16.66 31.49
C PHE A 340 -1.64 -15.25 31.15
N ALA A 341 -1.10 -15.02 29.96
CA ALA A 341 -0.75 -13.67 29.52
C ALA A 341 -2.05 -12.91 29.18
N ILE A 342 -2.41 -11.95 30.04
CA ILE A 342 -3.55 -11.04 29.84
C ILE A 342 -3.30 -10.23 28.57
N ASP A 343 -3.98 -10.60 27.50
CA ASP A 343 -4.01 -9.92 26.21
C ASP A 343 -4.82 -8.60 26.33
N PRO A 344 -4.19 -7.42 26.15
CA PRO A 344 -4.90 -6.13 26.18
C PRO A 344 -5.87 -5.94 24.99
N GLN A 345 -5.78 -6.78 23.95
CA GLN A 345 -6.59 -6.68 22.73
C GLN A 345 -7.81 -7.61 22.72
N LYS A 346 -7.95 -8.51 23.70
CA LYS A 346 -9.10 -9.42 23.82
C LYS A 346 -10.36 -8.80 24.44
N ASN A 347 -10.34 -7.51 24.78
CA ASN A 347 -11.54 -6.78 25.23
C ASN A 347 -12.23 -5.93 24.15
N PHE A 348 -11.89 -6.09 22.87
CA PHE A 348 -12.58 -5.36 21.79
C PHE A 348 -13.89 -6.00 21.29
N PHE A 349 -14.24 -7.21 21.76
CA PHE A 349 -15.45 -7.94 21.36
C PHE A 349 -16.47 -8.19 22.47
N LYS A 350 -16.49 -7.33 23.50
CA LYS A 350 -17.63 -7.19 24.41
C LYS A 350 -17.76 -5.73 24.79
N LEU A 351 -18.48 -4.96 23.97
CA LEU A 351 -19.14 -3.69 24.32
C LEU A 351 -19.80 -3.09 23.06
N VAL A 352 -20.81 -3.76 22.49
CA VAL A 352 -21.90 -3.11 21.74
C VAL A 352 -23.17 -3.95 21.89
N GLU A 353 -23.68 -4.03 23.11
CA GLU A 353 -25.11 -4.25 23.36
C GLU A 353 -25.54 -3.15 24.34
N SER A 354 -25.94 -2.00 23.80
CA SER A 354 -26.89 -1.08 24.42
C SER A 354 -27.17 0.07 23.45
N ASP A 355 -28.43 0.12 23.03
CA ASP A 355 -29.21 1.32 22.71
C ASP A 355 -28.60 2.39 21.81
N ASP A 356 -29.01 2.35 20.53
CA ASP A 356 -29.85 3.41 19.98
C ASP A 356 -30.25 3.02 18.54
N ASN A 357 -31.49 2.55 18.39
CA ASN A 357 -32.15 2.44 17.09
C ASN A 357 -32.33 3.86 16.51
N PRO A 358 -31.73 4.23 15.36
CA PRO A 358 -32.28 5.32 14.59
C PRO A 358 -33.56 4.81 13.89
N PRO A 359 -34.69 5.52 13.99
CA PRO A 359 -35.85 5.17 13.18
C PRO A 359 -35.46 5.44 11.74
N PHE A 360 -35.64 4.49 10.81
CA PHE A 360 -36.23 4.63 9.47
C PHE A 360 -36.40 3.25 8.88
#